data_AF-C1GE18-F1
#
_entry.id   AF-C1GE18-F1
#
_cell.length_a   1.000
_cell.length_b   1.000
_cell.length_c   1.000
_cell.angle_alpha   90.00
_cell.angle_beta   90.00
_cell.angle_gamma   90.00
#
_symmetry.space_group_name_H-M   'P 1'
#
loop_
_entity.id
_entity.type
_entity.pdbx_description
1 polymer ?
#
loop_
_entity_poly.entity_id
_entity_poly.type
_entity_poly.pdbx_seq_one_letter_code
_entity_poly.pdbx_strand_id
1 'polypeptide(L)'
;MVVHNLQNHASFVSAISSTTSTADASTGKKPSLVVIDCYATWCGPCKMIAPKLVEFSESYPNVAFYKVDVDECPDIAQELGVRAMPTFIFFKDGQKVDEVMGAVPQAVEAAIKKHTS
;
A
#
# COMPACT_ATOMS: atom_id res chain seq x y z
N MET A 1 9.90 -8.77 -6.67
CA MET A 1 8.43 -8.64 -6.60
C MET A 1 8.14 -7.15 -6.44
N VAL A 2 7.41 -6.54 -7.38
CA VAL A 2 7.47 -5.10 -7.64
C VAL A 2 6.55 -4.35 -6.67
N VAL A 3 7.10 -3.47 -5.83
CA VAL A 3 6.29 -2.40 -5.23
C VAL A 3 5.87 -1.50 -6.38
N HIS A 4 4.63 -1.67 -6.85
CA HIS A 4 4.14 -0.96 -8.02
C HIS A 4 3.95 0.52 -7.67
N ASN A 5 4.48 1.40 -8.51
CA ASN A 5 4.27 2.83 -8.36
C ASN A 5 2.90 3.21 -8.94
N LEU A 6 2.05 3.83 -8.13
CA LEU A 6 0.78 4.38 -8.57
C LEU A 6 1.01 5.84 -8.97
N GLN A 7 0.77 6.14 -10.24
CA GLN A 7 1.10 7.44 -10.84
C GLN A 7 -0.14 8.28 -11.20
N ASN A 8 -1.34 7.73 -11.06
CA ASN A 8 -2.58 8.42 -11.35
C ASN A 8 -3.78 7.73 -10.69
N HIS A 9 -4.91 8.45 -10.67
CA HIS A 9 -6.16 8.02 -10.05
C HIS A 9 -6.68 6.69 -10.61
N ALA A 10 -6.62 6.48 -11.93
CA ALA A 10 -7.08 5.23 -12.55
C ALA A 10 -6.30 4.00 -12.07
N SER A 11 -4.97 4.13 -11.92
CA SER A 11 -4.09 3.08 -11.40
C SER A 11 -4.39 2.78 -9.94
N PHE A 12 -4.67 3.82 -9.14
CA PHE A 12 -5.06 3.70 -7.74
C PHE A 12 -6.41 2.99 -7.56
N VAL A 13 -7.43 3.39 -8.32
CA VAL A 13 -8.74 2.72 -8.32
C VAL A 13 -8.62 1.25 -8.72
N SER A 14 -7.79 0.95 -9.73
CA SER A 14 -7.51 -0.43 -10.14
C SER A 14 -6.85 -1.23 -9.01
N ALA A 15 -5.85 -0.65 -8.33
CA ALA A 15 -5.17 -1.30 -7.21
C ALA A 15 -6.13 -1.63 -6.06
N ILE A 16 -7.04 -0.72 -5.70
CA ILE A 16 -8.02 -0.95 -4.63
C ILE A 16 -9.09 -1.97 -5.07
N SER A 17 -9.57 -1.86 -6.30
CA SER A 17 -10.59 -2.74 -6.87
C SER A 17 -10.12 -4.19 -7.06
N SER A 18 -8.79 -4.40 -7.10
CA SER A 18 -8.19 -5.75 -7.13
C SER A 18 -8.61 -6.62 -5.94
N THR A 19 -9.05 -6.02 -4.84
CA THR A 19 -9.58 -6.72 -3.66
C THR A 19 -11.09 -7.02 -3.75
N THR A 20 -11.90 -6.20 -4.43
CA THR A 20 -13.38 -6.32 -4.46
C THR A 20 -13.94 -7.20 -5.56
N SER A 21 -13.34 -7.18 -6.74
CA SER A 21 -14.10 -7.50 -7.95
C SER A 21 -14.01 -8.99 -8.33
N THR A 22 -15.17 -9.57 -8.65
CA THR A 22 -15.31 -10.85 -9.36
C THR A 22 -14.89 -10.71 -10.83
N ALA A 23 -13.61 -10.45 -11.11
CA ALA A 23 -12.94 -10.76 -12.39
C ALA A 23 -11.57 -10.09 -12.45
N ASP A 24 -10.52 -10.87 -12.27
CA ASP A 24 -9.36 -10.77 -13.14
C ASP A 24 -8.84 -12.19 -13.37
N ALA A 25 -9.03 -12.67 -14.59
CA ALA A 25 -8.89 -14.07 -14.99
C ALA A 25 -7.44 -14.44 -15.39
N SER A 26 -6.43 -13.69 -14.96
CA SER A 26 -5.06 -13.82 -15.47
C SER A 26 -4.03 -14.27 -14.43
N THR A 27 -4.37 -14.35 -13.14
CA THR A 27 -3.52 -15.00 -12.14
C THR A 27 -4.43 -15.53 -11.04
N GLY A 28 -4.56 -16.85 -10.89
CA GLY A 28 -5.57 -17.50 -10.04
C GLY A 28 -5.53 -17.21 -8.53
N LYS A 29 -4.83 -16.17 -8.07
CA LYS A 29 -4.80 -15.69 -6.68
C LYS A 29 -5.02 -14.19 -6.62
N LYS A 30 -6.08 -13.78 -5.93
CA LYS A 30 -6.36 -12.38 -5.59
C LYS A 30 -5.63 -12.00 -4.30
N PRO A 31 -5.08 -10.79 -4.19
CA PRO A 31 -4.59 -10.31 -2.91
C PRO A 31 -5.76 -10.13 -1.94
N SER A 32 -5.61 -10.59 -0.71
CA SER A 32 -6.60 -10.40 0.35
C SER A 32 -6.49 -9.03 1.02
N LEU A 33 -5.39 -8.33 0.78
CA LEU A 33 -5.06 -7.03 1.36
C LEU A 33 -4.16 -6.26 0.39
N VAL A 34 -4.39 -4.95 0.30
CA VAL A 34 -3.55 -4.00 -0.40
C VAL A 34 -2.95 -3.05 0.63
N VAL A 35 -1.64 -2.81 0.60
CA VAL A 35 -1.00 -1.77 1.40
C VAL A 35 -0.31 -0.75 0.49
N ILE A 36 -0.59 0.52 0.75
CA ILE A 36 -0.08 1.67 -0.01
C ILE A 36 0.89 2.45 0.87
N ASP A 37 2.15 2.52 0.46
CA ASP A 37 3.19 3.39 1.03
C ASP A 37 3.12 4.79 0.39
N CYS A 38 2.56 5.75 1.13
CA CYS A 38 2.55 7.15 0.72
C CYS A 38 3.88 7.79 1.13
N TYR A 39 4.75 8.05 0.16
CA TYR A 39 6.13 8.47 0.37
C TYR A 39 6.46 9.77 -0.36
N ALA A 40 7.65 10.31 -0.11
CA ALA A 40 8.24 11.37 -0.92
C ALA A 40 9.73 11.08 -1.17
N THR A 41 10.28 11.53 -2.30
CA THR A 41 11.69 11.25 -2.66
C THR A 41 12.72 11.86 -1.69
N TRP A 42 12.36 12.96 -1.04
CA TRP A 42 13.18 13.66 -0.04
C TRP A 42 12.98 13.13 1.38
N CYS A 43 12.03 12.23 1.61
CA CYS A 43 11.72 11.68 2.93
C CYS A 43 12.76 10.65 3.39
N GLY A 44 13.61 11.03 4.34
CA GLY A 44 14.61 10.14 4.96
C GLY A 44 14.00 8.88 5.60
N PRO A 45 12.96 8.99 6.46
CA PRO A 45 12.30 7.83 7.05
C PRO A 45 11.70 6.85 6.02
N CYS A 46 11.22 7.35 4.88
CA CYS A 46 10.70 6.51 3.80
C CYS A 46 11.80 5.62 3.21
N LYS A 47 13.00 6.17 2.99
CA LYS A 47 14.16 5.40 2.52
C LYS A 47 14.60 4.34 3.52
N MET A 48 14.49 4.63 4.83
CA MET A 48 14.87 3.71 5.91
C MET A 48 13.96 2.47 5.96
N ILE A 49 12.66 2.63 5.74
CA ILE A 49 11.70 1.52 5.88
C ILE A 49 11.49 0.74 4.56
N ALA A 50 11.84 1.32 3.41
CA ALA A 50 11.66 0.69 2.10
C ALA A 50 12.22 -0.76 2.00
N PRO A 51 13.44 -1.09 2.50
CA PRO A 51 13.93 -2.48 2.48
C PRO A 51 13.02 -3.45 3.24
N LYS A 52 12.41 -2.99 4.35
CA LYS A 52 11.50 -3.81 5.14
C LYS A 52 10.19 -4.09 4.42
N LEU A 53 9.67 -3.11 3.66
CA LEU A 53 8.48 -3.31 2.81
C LEU A 53 8.74 -4.36 1.73
N VAL A 54 9.96 -4.40 1.17
CA VAL A 54 10.36 -5.47 0.24
C VAL A 54 10.33 -6.84 0.94
N GLU A 55 10.94 -6.96 2.13
CA GLU A 55 10.89 -8.21 2.91
C GLU A 55 9.45 -8.65 3.25
N PHE A 56 8.57 -7.70 3.58
CA PHE A 56 7.15 -7.98 3.81
C PHE A 56 6.44 -8.46 2.53
N SER A 57 6.74 -7.86 1.38
CA SER A 57 6.16 -8.31 0.11
C SER A 57 6.51 -9.76 -0.24
N GLU A 58 7.69 -10.22 0.18
CA GLU A 58 8.13 -11.60 -0.01
C GLU A 58 7.50 -12.55 1.03
N SER A 59 7.36 -12.08 2.27
CA SER A 59 6.80 -12.86 3.39
C SER A 59 5.27 -13.01 3.31
N TYR A 60 4.58 -12.06 2.68
CA TYR A 60 3.13 -12.00 2.59
C TYR A 60 2.67 -12.02 1.12
N PRO A 61 2.77 -13.16 0.40
CA PRO A 61 2.49 -13.23 -1.03
C PRO A 61 1.01 -13.04 -1.40
N ASN A 62 0.10 -13.06 -0.41
CA ASN A 62 -1.32 -12.76 -0.59
C ASN A 62 -1.62 -11.26 -0.35
N VAL A 63 -0.61 -10.43 -0.11
CA VAL A 63 -0.74 -9.00 0.11
C VAL A 63 -0.08 -8.26 -1.05
N ALA A 64 -0.78 -7.30 -1.63
CA ALA A 64 -0.23 -6.45 -2.68
C ALA A 64 0.33 -5.16 -2.07
N PHE A 65 1.56 -4.81 -2.44
CA PHE A 65 2.25 -3.62 -1.95
C PHE A 65 2.41 -2.61 -3.07
N TYR A 66 1.94 -1.40 -2.84
CA TYR A 66 2.04 -0.27 -3.76
C TYR A 66 2.70 0.91 -3.07
N LYS A 67 3.22 1.84 -3.87
CA LYS A 67 3.71 3.12 -3.40
C LYS A 67 3.07 4.25 -4.18
N VAL A 68 2.85 5.37 -3.52
CA VAL A 68 2.35 6.62 -4.10
C VAL A 68 3.32 7.72 -3.70
N ASP A 69 3.89 8.39 -4.68
CA ASP A 69 4.66 9.62 -4.43
C ASP A 69 3.67 10.77 -4.23
N VAL A 70 3.67 11.37 -3.04
CA VAL A 70 2.73 12.44 -2.70
C VAL A 70 2.99 13.74 -3.47
N ASP A 71 4.21 13.92 -4.00
CA ASP A 71 4.56 15.08 -4.82
C ASP A 71 4.08 14.88 -6.28
N GLU A 72 4.10 13.64 -6.79
CA GLU A 72 3.60 13.33 -8.13
C GLU A 72 2.07 13.15 -8.19
N CYS A 73 1.46 12.67 -7.10
CA CYS A 73 0.03 12.36 -7.00
C CYS A 73 -0.64 13.08 -5.81
N PRO A 74 -0.66 14.42 -5.79
CA PRO A 74 -1.17 15.19 -4.65
C PRO A 74 -2.68 15.03 -4.42
N ASP A 75 -3.44 14.78 -5.48
CA ASP A 75 -4.88 14.49 -5.45
C ASP A 75 -5.18 13.18 -4.70
N ILE A 76 -4.44 12.11 -5.01
CA ILE A 76 -4.55 10.81 -4.34
C ILE A 76 -4.12 10.96 -2.88
N ALA A 77 -3.00 11.63 -2.61
CA ALA A 77 -2.52 11.86 -1.25
C ALA A 77 -3.55 12.64 -0.41
N GLN A 78 -4.22 13.63 -1.00
CA GLN A 78 -5.29 14.39 -0.36
C GLN A 78 -6.53 13.53 -0.09
N GLU A 79 -6.98 12.73 -1.07
CA GLU A 79 -8.11 11.81 -0.91
C GLU A 79 -7.87 10.79 0.20
N LEU A 80 -6.63 10.28 0.29
CA LEU A 80 -6.17 9.37 1.32
C LEU A 80 -5.99 10.02 2.70
N GLY A 81 -6.00 11.35 2.77
CA GLY A 81 -5.82 12.12 3.99
C GLY A 81 -4.38 12.10 4.53
N VAL A 82 -3.38 11.95 3.67
CA VAL A 82 -1.96 11.85 4.06
C VAL A 82 -1.48 13.19 4.64
N ARG A 83 -0.94 13.14 5.87
CA ARG A 83 -0.44 14.33 6.60
C ARG A 83 1.04 14.23 6.98
N ALA A 84 1.63 13.05 6.85
CA ALA A 84 3.02 12.77 7.17
C ALA A 84 3.53 11.65 6.27
N MET A 85 4.85 11.63 6.04
CA MET A 85 5.49 10.58 5.24
C MET A 85 6.54 9.83 6.09
N PRO A 86 6.62 8.50 5.95
CA PRO A 86 5.68 7.65 5.20
C PRO A 86 4.34 7.52 5.95
N THR A 87 3.25 7.32 5.21
CA THR A 87 1.98 6.81 5.76
C THR A 87 1.58 5.56 4.99
N PHE A 88 1.30 4.49 5.72
CA PHE A 88 0.87 3.21 5.16
C PHE A 88 -0.63 3.07 5.31
N ILE A 89 -1.34 2.85 4.20
CA ILE A 89 -2.79 2.71 4.20
C ILE A 89 -3.16 1.31 3.72
N PHE A 90 -4.07 0.67 4.45
CA PHE A 90 -4.46 -0.71 4.24
C PHE A 90 -5.87 -0.76 3.65
N PHE A 91 -6.01 -1.44 2.52
CA PHE A 91 -7.26 -1.63 1.81
C PHE A 91 -7.64 -3.10 1.73
N LYS A 92 -8.88 -3.41 2.08
CA LYS A 92 -9.47 -4.75 1.96
C LYS A 92 -10.90 -4.59 1.47
N ASP A 93 -11.29 -5.38 0.48
CA ASP A 93 -12.59 -5.29 -0.18
C ASP A 93 -12.94 -3.84 -0.56
N GLY A 94 -11.96 -3.14 -1.12
CA GLY A 94 -12.13 -1.79 -1.67
C GLY A 94 -12.22 -0.69 -0.63
N GLN A 95 -12.13 -1.03 0.65
CA GLN A 95 -12.31 -0.13 1.78
C GLN A 95 -11.03 0.02 2.56
N LYS A 96 -10.76 1.25 3.04
CA LYS A 96 -9.68 1.52 3.98
C LYS A 96 -10.01 0.87 5.32
N VAL A 97 -9.16 -0.07 5.76
CA VAL A 97 -9.35 -0.86 6.99
C VAL A 97 -8.35 -0.52 8.09
N ASP A 98 -7.21 0.08 7.75
CA ASP A 98 -6.20 0.52 8.72
C ASP A 98 -5.29 1.61 8.16
N GLU A 99 -4.54 2.24 9.06
CA GLU A 99 -3.51 3.24 8.75
C GLU A 99 -2.37 3.19 9.76
N VAL A 100 -1.13 3.31 9.29
CA VAL A 100 0.05 3.47 10.13
C VAL A 100 0.85 4.68 9.64
N MET A 101 0.98 5.70 10.48
CA MET A 101 1.83 6.85 10.20
C MET A 101 3.25 6.65 10.73
N GLY A 102 4.24 7.01 9.93
CA GLY A 102 5.65 6.96 10.27
C GLY A 102 6.34 5.64 9.95
N ALA A 103 7.67 5.67 9.95
CA ALA A 103 8.52 4.53 9.62
C ALA A 103 8.65 3.55 10.82
N VAL A 104 7.57 2.84 11.14
CA VAL A 104 7.51 1.87 12.26
C VAL A 104 7.24 0.45 11.72
N PRO A 105 8.28 -0.32 11.36
CA PRO A 105 8.16 -1.67 10.82
C PRO A 105 7.20 -2.60 11.56
N GLN A 106 7.28 -2.61 12.88
CA GLN A 106 6.50 -3.52 13.73
C GLN A 106 5.00 -3.19 13.67
N ALA A 107 4.66 -1.90 13.58
CA ALA A 107 3.27 -1.48 13.45
C ALA A 107 2.70 -1.83 12.07
N VAL A 108 3.49 -1.64 11.01
CA VAL A 108 3.10 -2.06 9.65
C VAL A 108 2.86 -3.57 9.60
N GLU A 109 3.77 -4.38 10.13
CA GLU A 109 3.62 -5.83 10.15
C GLU A 109 2.42 -6.29 11.00
N ALA A 110 2.19 -5.66 12.14
CA ALA A 110 1.04 -5.95 13.00
C ALA A 110 -0.29 -5.68 12.26
N ALA A 111 -0.37 -4.56 11.53
CA ALA A 111 -1.53 -4.24 10.71
C ALA A 111 -1.72 -5.25 9.56
N ILE A 112 -0.65 -5.69 8.90
CA ILE A 112 -0.72 -6.76 7.89
C ILE A 112 -1.34 -8.01 8.51
N LYS A 113 -0.76 -8.53 9.60
CA LYS A 113 -1.23 -9.75 10.27
C LYS A 113 -2.69 -9.64 10.71
N LYS A 114 -3.09 -8.50 11.24
CA LYS A 114 -4.46 -8.22 11.69
C LYS A 114 -5.49 -8.38 10.55
N HIS A 115 -5.15 -7.98 9.33
CA HIS A 115 -6.10 -7.98 8.20
C HIS A 115 -5.91 -9.13 7.21
N THR A 116 -4.85 -9.93 7.34
CA THR A 116 -4.63 -11.17 6.57
C THR A 116 -5.02 -12.45 7.31
N SER A 117 -5.34 -12.36 8.60
CA SER A 117 -5.79 -13.51 9.41
C SER A 117 -7.24 -13.90 9.12
#